data_AF-A0A6C0DYN4-F1
#
_entry.id   AF-A0A6C0DYN4-F1
#
_cell.length_a   1.000
_cell.length_b   1.000
_cell.length_c   1.000
_cell.angle_alpha   90.00
_cell.angle_beta   90.00
_cell.angle_gamma   90.00
#
_symmetry.space_group_name_H-M   'P 1'
#
loop_
_entity.id
_entity.type
_entity.pdbx_description
1 polymer ?
#
loop_
_entity_poly.entity_id
_entity_poly.type
_entity_poly.pdbx_seq_one_letter_code
_entity_poly.pdbx_strand_id
1 'polypeptide(L)'
;MKYPKIIYLCNKTIGKNEEISSNNWKIFNPDYEIKLFDDEMIKLFLLKEYGQLYVDIINYLNDAPGFGPIKADFFRLCILYKTGGVYSDIDNLPLVPLADFIEKDVDFVTCSSYIHLNFNPNFIISIKENIILKNCIDWYIAKYNNKDEYKYWHWSIMKALTKTLLITDYKKEPGIYYLGDMKIQIIKECKGNNHYDAHNIYNGIRVFNNRQPNWDAKTHSFIGRIRRLVRINLLSGTITYPTHKSKNICIITRNTTNLLNDTKIYKKIFKKNGYETTIIENEKDKITDELITTDIVLFLDKIVVIKGNKKIVKIFMPNHELFKRHQYDLLRNIDLVLCKTQIGYDFFTTIKNQTKFNYDIININFVSYIPKTLRISRKDIKKDPNLFIMFGDNTDYVIKNWITNDCYLKLNPDIKLVITSKKTYYPSILKILPNTDLIKEDDIIKFKNITIYFSSIPEDIYKDIRQTASVTICSSVKEDNIHYINEARYFNSFIITINNSLFNKIKDNNYEIHTIYPDTNSLTEAIKYAINNKNKKIKSRKYFVEDLMSMKTVFETDVLDWLK
;
A
#
# COMPACT_ATOMS: atom_id res chain seq x y z
N MET A 1 -7.76 -15.81 24.03
CA MET A 1 -6.28 -15.76 24.04
C MET A 1 -5.86 -15.68 25.48
N LYS A 2 -4.77 -16.35 25.87
CA LYS A 2 -4.24 -16.28 27.25
C LYS A 2 -3.51 -14.96 27.56
N TYR A 3 -3.18 -14.18 26.53
CA TYR A 3 -2.49 -12.91 26.63
C TYR A 3 -3.38 -11.75 26.12
N PRO A 4 -3.16 -10.51 26.55
CA PRO A 4 -3.90 -9.35 26.06
C PRO A 4 -3.54 -8.98 24.62
N LYS A 5 -4.52 -8.49 23.85
CA LYS A 5 -4.32 -8.04 22.47
C LYS A 5 -3.67 -6.66 22.39
N ILE A 6 -2.42 -6.56 22.83
CA ILE A 6 -1.61 -5.34 22.81
C ILE A 6 -0.28 -5.66 22.13
N ILE A 7 0.14 -4.83 21.18
CA ILE A 7 1.44 -4.91 20.52
C ILE A 7 2.29 -3.72 20.98
N TYR A 8 3.40 -4.05 21.62
CA TYR A 8 4.42 -3.13 22.09
C TYR A 8 5.54 -3.02 21.07
N LEU A 9 5.92 -1.80 20.75
CA LEU A 9 7.11 -1.48 19.97
C LEU A 9 7.84 -0.32 20.64
N CYS A 10 9.15 -0.21 20.43
CA CYS A 10 9.91 0.94 20.90
C CYS A 10 10.99 1.38 19.93
N ASN A 11 11.32 2.67 19.97
CA ASN A 11 12.51 3.22 19.35
C ASN A 11 13.07 4.34 20.24
N LYS A 12 14.28 4.84 19.96
CA LYS A 12 14.89 5.94 20.75
C LYS A 12 13.99 7.17 20.82
N THR A 13 13.34 7.49 19.70
CA THR A 13 12.42 8.61 19.53
C THR A 13 11.20 8.14 18.75
N ILE A 14 10.04 8.75 19.00
CA ILE A 14 8.84 8.53 18.21
C ILE A 14 8.72 9.64 17.17
N GLY A 15 8.79 9.25 15.90
CA GLY A 15 8.50 10.10 14.77
C GLY A 15 7.54 9.42 13.79
N LYS A 16 7.35 10.06 12.65
CA LYS A 16 6.41 9.61 11.62
C LYS A 16 6.73 8.19 11.10
N ASN A 17 8.01 7.81 11.02
CA ASN A 17 8.39 6.50 10.50
C ASN A 17 8.09 5.38 11.49
N GLU A 18 8.31 5.62 12.78
CA GLU A 18 7.95 4.72 13.86
C GLU A 18 6.42 4.55 13.93
N GLU A 19 5.66 5.64 13.75
CA GLU A 19 4.20 5.58 13.64
C GLU A 19 3.76 4.74 12.44
N ILE A 20 4.33 4.96 11.24
CA ILE A 20 4.04 4.17 10.04
C ILE A 20 4.36 2.69 10.28
N SER A 21 5.53 2.40 10.84
CA SER A 21 5.92 1.04 11.16
C SER A 21 4.93 0.36 12.11
N SER A 22 4.57 1.05 13.19
CA SER A 22 3.62 0.55 14.18
C SER A 22 2.22 0.35 13.57
N ASN A 23 1.83 1.20 12.62
CA ASN A 23 0.57 1.08 11.88
C ASN A 23 0.56 -0.13 10.93
N ASN A 24 1.70 -0.58 10.39
CA ASN A 24 1.73 -1.83 9.62
C ASN A 24 1.22 -3.01 10.45
N TRP A 25 1.57 -3.08 11.74
CA TRP A 25 1.03 -4.09 12.65
C TRP A 25 -0.46 -3.92 12.89
N LYS A 26 -0.95 -2.67 13.05
CA LYS A 26 -2.38 -2.37 13.23
C LYS A 26 -3.24 -2.76 12.04
N ILE A 27 -2.73 -2.58 10.82
CA ILE A 27 -3.44 -2.92 9.57
C ILE A 27 -3.75 -4.43 9.53
N PHE A 28 -2.77 -5.28 9.86
CA PHE A 28 -2.96 -6.73 9.89
C PHE A 28 -3.69 -7.23 11.14
N ASN A 29 -3.69 -6.45 12.23
CA ASN A 29 -4.24 -6.83 13.52
C ASN A 29 -5.15 -5.72 14.08
N PRO A 30 -6.29 -5.42 13.41
CA PRO A 30 -7.12 -4.25 13.73
C PRO A 30 -7.73 -4.30 15.13
N ASP A 31 -7.87 -5.49 15.71
CA ASP A 31 -8.38 -5.76 17.05
C ASP A 31 -7.30 -5.64 18.16
N TYR A 32 -6.03 -5.45 17.80
CA TYR A 32 -4.94 -5.23 18.76
C TYR A 32 -4.72 -3.74 19.03
N GLU A 33 -4.49 -3.36 20.27
CA GLU A 33 -3.98 -2.05 20.63
C GLU A 33 -2.49 -1.95 20.26
N ILE A 34 -2.05 -0.81 19.70
CA ILE A 34 -0.62 -0.54 19.47
C ILE A 34 -0.13 0.44 20.53
N LYS A 35 0.96 0.08 21.21
CA LYS A 35 1.65 0.98 22.13
C LYS A 35 3.10 1.16 21.72
N LEU A 36 3.43 2.38 21.33
CA LEU A 36 4.76 2.78 20.91
C LEU A 36 5.45 3.55 22.05
N PHE A 37 6.69 3.18 22.37
CA PHE A 37 7.47 3.77 23.44
C PHE A 37 8.75 4.42 22.92
N ASP A 38 9.06 5.63 23.41
CA ASP A 38 10.40 6.20 23.33
C ASP A 38 11.22 5.94 24.60
N ASP A 39 12.48 6.38 24.60
CA ASP A 39 13.41 6.17 25.71
C ASP A 39 12.91 6.77 27.04
N GLU A 40 12.27 7.93 27.01
CA GLU A 40 11.77 8.59 28.22
C GLU A 40 10.52 7.89 28.75
N MET A 41 9.61 7.48 27.87
CA MET A 41 8.46 6.65 28.22
C MET A 41 8.88 5.32 28.85
N ILE A 42 9.94 4.70 28.35
CA ILE A 42 10.49 3.46 28.93
C ILE A 42 10.99 3.71 30.36
N LYS A 43 11.79 4.77 30.59
CA LYS A 43 12.29 5.09 31.93
C LYS A 43 11.16 5.36 32.92
N LEU A 44 10.15 6.15 32.50
CA LEU A 44 8.98 6.44 33.32
C LEU A 44 8.20 5.16 33.66
N PHE A 45 8.03 4.27 32.68
CA PHE A 45 7.40 2.96 32.91
C PHE A 45 8.19 2.13 33.93
N LEU A 46 9.51 2.00 33.77
CA LEU A 46 10.35 1.21 34.66
C LEU A 46 10.37 1.77 36.08
N LEU A 47 10.54 3.09 36.21
CA LEU A 47 10.51 3.76 37.52
C LEU A 47 9.19 3.49 38.24
N LYS A 48 8.07 3.64 37.53
CA LYS A 48 6.73 3.45 38.09
C LYS A 48 6.46 2.00 38.49
N GLU A 49 6.80 1.04 37.63
CA GLU A 49 6.38 -0.35 37.80
C GLU A 49 7.38 -1.23 38.56
N TYR A 50 8.64 -0.80 38.64
CA TYR A 50 9.74 -1.59 39.21
C TYR A 50 10.71 -0.80 40.11
N GLY A 51 10.70 0.53 40.06
CA GLY A 51 11.54 1.40 40.89
C GLY A 51 12.91 1.71 40.30
N GLN A 52 13.75 2.39 41.11
CA GLN A 52 14.98 3.05 40.66
C GLN A 52 16.03 2.08 40.10
N LEU A 53 16.18 0.88 40.67
CA LEU A 53 17.15 -0.13 40.21
C LEU A 53 17.00 -0.44 38.71
N TYR A 54 15.77 -0.51 38.20
CA TYR A 54 15.52 -0.82 36.78
C TYR A 54 15.86 0.35 35.86
N VAL A 55 15.70 1.58 36.36
CA VAL A 55 16.17 2.79 35.68
C VAL A 55 17.70 2.83 35.67
N ASP A 56 18.35 2.42 36.75
CA ASP A 56 19.82 2.39 36.82
C ASP A 56 20.39 1.34 35.86
N ILE A 57 19.76 0.16 35.76
CA ILE A 57 20.10 -0.85 34.75
C ILE A 57 19.95 -0.28 33.34
N ILE A 58 18.82 0.38 33.02
CA ILE A 58 18.61 0.84 31.65
C ILE A 58 19.54 1.99 31.27
N ASN A 59 19.91 2.84 32.23
CA ASN A 59 20.92 3.89 32.04
C ASN A 59 22.31 3.28 31.83
N TYR A 60 22.68 2.27 32.63
CA TYR A 60 23.94 1.55 32.46
C TYR A 60 24.08 0.91 31.07
N LEU A 61 22.98 0.41 30.50
CA LEU A 61 22.96 -0.15 29.15
C LEU A 61 23.06 0.93 28.03
N ASN A 62 22.97 2.22 28.36
CA ASN A 62 22.87 3.33 27.41
C ASN A 62 24.22 4.01 27.09
N ASP A 63 25.25 3.83 27.91
CA ASP A 63 26.47 4.66 27.96
C ASP A 63 27.51 4.47 26.82
N ALA A 64 27.13 3.89 25.68
CA ALA A 64 28.05 3.79 24.53
C ALA A 64 27.37 4.12 23.18
N PRO A 65 28.11 4.58 22.14
CA PRO A 65 27.54 4.98 20.83
C PRO A 65 27.22 3.77 19.92
N GLY A 66 25.93 3.55 19.60
CA GLY A 66 25.46 2.41 18.77
C GLY A 66 24.72 1.28 19.52
N PHE A 67 24.39 1.48 20.79
CA PHE A 67 24.04 0.39 21.72
C PHE A 67 22.56 0.32 22.14
N GLY A 68 21.68 1.02 21.41
CA GLY A 68 20.23 1.00 21.64
C GLY A 68 19.54 -0.39 21.72
N PRO A 69 19.98 -1.44 20.99
CA PRO A 69 19.28 -2.73 21.01
C PRO A 69 19.22 -3.42 22.38
N ILE A 70 20.29 -3.36 23.18
CA ILE A 70 20.34 -4.07 24.48
C ILE A 70 19.40 -3.42 25.51
N LYS A 71 19.19 -2.10 25.39
CA LYS A 71 18.17 -1.40 26.17
C LYS A 71 16.76 -1.91 25.84
N ALA A 72 16.45 -2.05 24.55
CA ALA A 72 15.17 -2.60 24.10
C ALA A 72 15.00 -4.08 24.50
N ASP A 73 16.10 -4.84 24.59
CA ASP A 73 16.13 -6.21 25.14
C ASP A 73 15.67 -6.26 26.60
N PHE A 74 16.13 -5.34 27.45
CA PHE A 74 15.68 -5.31 28.84
C PHE A 74 14.23 -4.80 28.97
N PHE A 75 13.86 -3.76 28.20
CA PHE A 75 12.51 -3.21 28.22
C PHE A 75 11.45 -4.23 27.78
N ARG A 76 11.67 -4.96 26.67
CA ARG A 76 10.70 -5.94 26.14
C ARG A 76 10.38 -7.03 27.16
N LEU A 77 11.37 -7.46 27.94
CA LEU A 77 11.17 -8.41 29.03
C LEU A 77 10.27 -7.83 30.11
N CYS A 78 10.58 -6.60 30.58
CA CYS A 78 9.84 -5.96 31.65
C CYS A 78 8.38 -5.68 31.25
N ILE A 79 8.14 -5.07 30.09
CA ILE A 79 6.76 -4.75 29.65
C ILE A 79 5.91 -6.01 29.49
N LEU A 80 6.46 -7.07 28.88
CA LEU A 80 5.74 -8.33 28.71
C LEU A 80 5.57 -9.09 30.03
N TYR A 81 6.53 -9.05 30.95
CA TYR A 81 6.35 -9.67 32.26
C TYR A 81 5.23 -8.98 33.04
N LYS A 82 5.18 -7.64 33.01
CA LYS A 82 4.16 -6.87 33.74
C LYS A 82 2.77 -7.00 33.15
N THR A 83 2.65 -7.06 31.82
CA THR A 83 1.35 -6.91 31.15
C THR A 83 0.95 -8.10 30.30
N GLY A 84 1.87 -8.96 29.89
CA GLY A 84 1.68 -9.90 28.79
C GLY A 84 1.51 -9.18 27.44
N GLY A 85 1.11 -9.92 26.41
CA GLY A 85 0.84 -9.37 25.08
C GLY A 85 1.92 -9.72 24.08
N VAL A 86 2.10 -8.84 23.09
CA VAL A 86 3.03 -9.04 21.96
C VAL A 86 4.07 -7.93 21.99
N TYR A 87 5.34 -8.27 21.85
CA TYR A 87 6.39 -7.33 21.54
C TYR A 87 6.95 -7.66 20.15
N SER A 88 7.17 -6.62 19.35
CA SER A 88 7.91 -6.72 18.10
C SER A 88 8.98 -5.64 18.05
N ASP A 89 10.15 -5.99 17.51
CA ASP A 89 11.11 -4.98 17.07
C ASP A 89 10.40 -4.01 16.10
N ILE A 90 10.70 -2.71 16.26
CA ILE A 90 10.04 -1.62 15.52
C ILE A 90 10.31 -1.70 14.02
N ASP A 91 11.34 -2.41 13.59
CA ASP A 91 11.70 -2.57 12.20
C ASP A 91 11.25 -3.91 11.61
N ASN A 92 10.55 -4.77 12.34
CA ASN A 92 9.88 -5.90 11.72
C ASN A 92 8.77 -5.39 10.77
N LEU A 93 8.64 -6.02 9.60
CA LEU A 93 7.55 -5.76 8.66
C LEU A 93 6.55 -6.94 8.69
N PRO A 94 5.35 -6.79 9.28
CA PRO A 94 4.34 -7.84 9.25
C PRO A 94 3.86 -8.10 7.82
N LEU A 95 3.65 -9.37 7.46
CA LEU A 95 3.16 -9.79 6.14
C LEU A 95 1.82 -10.51 6.20
N VAL A 96 1.46 -11.06 7.36
CA VAL A 96 0.19 -11.75 7.62
C VAL A 96 -0.35 -11.41 9.02
N PRO A 97 -1.66 -11.50 9.26
CA PRO A 97 -2.26 -11.37 10.60
C PRO A 97 -1.70 -12.35 11.62
N LEU A 98 -1.56 -11.94 12.88
CA LEU A 98 -1.15 -12.83 13.98
C LEU A 98 -2.12 -14.01 14.16
N ALA A 99 -3.41 -13.78 13.92
CA ALA A 99 -4.45 -14.79 14.05
C ALA A 99 -4.25 -15.99 13.09
N ASP A 100 -3.47 -15.82 12.02
CA ASP A 100 -3.27 -16.84 11.00
C ASP A 100 -2.15 -17.82 11.37
N PHE A 101 -1.23 -17.43 12.26
CA PHE A 101 -0.07 -18.25 12.61
C PHE A 101 0.20 -18.39 14.10
N ILE A 102 -0.49 -17.66 14.99
CA ILE A 102 -0.29 -17.77 16.45
C ILE A 102 -1.38 -18.65 17.08
N GLU A 103 -0.95 -19.63 17.88
CA GLU A 103 -1.83 -20.49 18.65
C GLU A 103 -2.61 -19.73 19.74
N LYS A 104 -3.93 -19.95 19.82
CA LYS A 104 -4.82 -19.16 20.70
C LYS A 104 -4.57 -19.36 22.21
N ASP A 105 -4.07 -20.53 22.59
CA ASP A 105 -3.81 -21.01 23.95
C ASP A 105 -2.32 -21.06 24.29
N VAL A 106 -1.47 -20.43 23.46
CA VAL A 106 -0.03 -20.35 23.69
C VAL A 106 0.30 -19.52 24.92
N ASP A 107 1.31 -19.95 25.67
CA ASP A 107 1.79 -19.26 26.87
C ASP A 107 3.01 -18.38 26.57
N PHE A 108 3.82 -18.79 25.59
CA PHE A 108 5.03 -18.07 25.17
C PHE A 108 5.33 -18.30 23.68
N VAL A 109 5.73 -17.24 22.97
CA VAL A 109 6.17 -17.30 21.57
C VAL A 109 7.50 -16.60 21.42
N THR A 110 8.43 -17.17 20.66
CA THR A 110 9.64 -16.49 20.20
C THR A 110 10.12 -17.05 18.87
N CYS A 111 11.19 -16.48 18.31
CA CYS A 111 11.79 -16.98 17.08
C CYS A 111 13.01 -17.87 17.40
N SER A 112 13.23 -18.93 16.62
CA SER A 112 14.53 -19.60 16.58
C SER A 112 15.57 -18.63 16.00
N SER A 113 16.86 -18.89 16.22
CA SER A 113 17.90 -18.08 15.58
C SER A 113 18.79 -18.90 14.66
N TYR A 114 19.13 -18.33 13.51
CA TYR A 114 20.08 -18.93 12.57
C TYR A 114 21.55 -18.77 12.98
N ILE A 115 21.86 -18.04 14.06
CA ILE A 115 23.21 -17.94 14.62
C ILE A 115 23.48 -19.05 15.64
N HIS A 116 24.63 -19.02 16.33
CA HIS A 116 25.00 -20.05 17.32
C HIS A 116 24.05 -20.13 18.53
N LEU A 117 23.36 -19.04 18.88
CA LEU A 117 22.35 -19.00 19.95
C LEU A 117 21.01 -19.60 19.50
N ASN A 118 20.16 -20.02 20.44
CA ASN A 118 18.96 -20.80 20.11
C ASN A 118 17.77 -19.95 19.68
N PHE A 119 17.61 -18.75 20.25
CA PHE A 119 16.41 -17.93 20.10
C PHE A 119 16.73 -16.48 19.76
N ASN A 120 15.90 -15.88 18.91
CA ASN A 120 15.93 -14.47 18.56
C ASN A 120 14.71 -13.74 19.19
N PRO A 121 14.96 -12.69 19.99
CA PRO A 121 13.91 -11.95 20.72
C PRO A 121 13.16 -10.92 19.87
N ASN A 122 13.41 -10.81 18.56
CA ASN A 122 12.83 -9.77 17.70
C ASN A 122 11.30 -9.77 17.69
N PHE A 123 10.68 -10.89 18.06
CA PHE A 123 9.26 -11.04 18.26
C PHE A 123 9.01 -11.97 19.44
N ILE A 124 8.24 -11.51 20.43
CA ILE A 124 7.88 -12.29 21.62
C ILE A 124 6.40 -12.11 21.90
N ILE A 125 5.69 -13.20 22.19
CA ILE A 125 4.35 -13.15 22.79
C ILE A 125 4.45 -13.84 24.14
N SER A 126 3.80 -13.29 25.15
CA SER A 126 3.80 -13.91 26.47
C SER A 126 2.51 -13.62 27.22
N ILE A 127 2.10 -14.58 28.04
CA ILE A 127 1.21 -14.29 29.16
C ILE A 127 1.92 -13.40 30.19
N LYS A 128 1.11 -12.72 31.01
CA LYS A 128 1.61 -11.93 32.14
C LYS A 128 2.34 -12.84 33.13
N GLU A 129 3.39 -12.32 33.79
CA GLU A 129 4.15 -13.00 34.86
C GLU A 129 4.79 -14.33 34.44
N ASN A 130 5.16 -14.48 33.16
CA ASN A 130 5.80 -15.69 32.64
C ASN A 130 7.21 -15.90 33.25
N ILE A 131 7.48 -17.12 33.73
CA ILE A 131 8.75 -17.48 34.39
C ILE A 131 9.98 -17.35 33.48
N ILE A 132 9.84 -17.56 32.17
CA ILE A 132 10.94 -17.38 31.20
C ILE A 132 11.38 -15.92 31.19
N LEU A 133 10.41 -14.98 31.13
CA LEU A 133 10.69 -13.55 31.18
C LEU A 133 11.30 -13.16 32.51
N LYS A 134 10.76 -13.68 33.64
CA LYS A 134 11.29 -13.41 34.98
C LYS A 134 12.77 -13.82 35.09
N ASN A 135 13.11 -15.03 34.68
CA ASN A 135 14.47 -15.54 34.76
C ASN A 135 15.44 -14.72 33.88
N CYS A 136 14.96 -14.22 32.74
CA CYS A 136 15.75 -13.31 31.90
C CYS A 136 15.93 -11.92 32.55
N ILE A 137 14.92 -11.39 33.25
CA ILE A 137 15.03 -10.14 34.03
C ILE A 137 16.02 -10.32 35.18
N ASP A 138 15.89 -11.41 35.95
CA ASP A 138 16.78 -11.75 37.06
C ASP A 138 18.23 -11.92 36.57
N TRP A 139 18.42 -12.43 35.36
CA TRP A 139 19.72 -12.50 34.69
C TRP A 139 20.34 -11.10 34.48
N TYR A 140 19.58 -10.12 34.01
CA TYR A 140 20.08 -8.74 33.88
C TYR A 140 20.42 -8.12 35.24
N ILE A 141 19.55 -8.31 36.24
CA ILE A 141 19.75 -7.79 37.60
C ILE A 141 21.02 -8.36 38.21
N ALA A 142 21.24 -9.68 38.09
CA ALA A 142 22.42 -10.34 38.62
C ALA A 142 23.71 -9.77 38.01
N LYS A 143 23.75 -9.57 36.68
CA LYS A 143 24.91 -8.97 36.00
C LYS A 143 25.18 -7.55 36.46
N TYR A 144 24.12 -6.76 36.61
CA TYR A 144 24.23 -5.38 37.07
C TYR A 144 24.78 -5.31 38.50
N ASN A 145 24.23 -6.11 39.41
CA ASN A 145 24.68 -6.19 40.80
C ASN A 145 26.14 -6.67 40.93
N ASN A 146 26.55 -7.60 40.06
CA ASN A 146 27.92 -8.08 39.98
C ASN A 146 28.89 -7.08 39.33
N LYS A 147 28.37 -5.95 38.81
CA LYS A 147 29.14 -4.95 38.06
C LYS A 147 29.87 -5.56 36.86
N ASP A 148 29.23 -6.53 36.20
CA ASP A 148 29.75 -7.18 35.00
C ASP A 148 30.10 -6.11 33.95
N GLU A 149 31.29 -6.19 33.35
CA GLU A 149 31.69 -5.28 32.28
C GLU A 149 30.69 -5.34 31.10
N TYR A 150 30.32 -4.17 30.58
CA TYR A 150 29.42 -4.06 29.45
C TYR A 150 30.10 -4.47 28.14
N LYS A 151 29.56 -5.52 27.50
CA LYS A 151 29.88 -5.95 26.13
C LYS A 151 28.59 -6.36 25.46
N TYR A 152 28.33 -5.88 24.24
CA TYR A 152 27.06 -6.07 23.52
C TYR A 152 26.55 -7.52 23.58
N TRP A 153 27.35 -8.47 23.08
CA TRP A 153 26.98 -9.89 23.08
C TRP A 153 26.98 -10.51 24.47
N HIS A 154 27.64 -9.92 25.46
CA HIS A 154 27.61 -10.41 26.84
C HIS A 154 26.29 -10.08 27.54
N TRP A 155 25.65 -8.97 27.14
CA TRP A 155 24.40 -8.46 27.69
C TRP A 155 23.18 -8.70 26.79
N SER A 156 23.33 -9.40 25.66
CA SER A 156 22.21 -9.73 24.78
C SER A 156 21.25 -10.75 25.42
N ILE A 157 19.96 -10.45 25.36
CA ILE A 157 18.87 -11.33 25.80
C ILE A 157 18.90 -12.69 25.09
N MET A 158 19.47 -12.80 23.89
CA MET A 158 19.59 -14.09 23.21
C MET A 158 20.34 -15.12 24.09
N LYS A 159 21.32 -14.67 24.89
CA LYS A 159 22.00 -15.53 25.86
C LYS A 159 21.12 -15.88 27.05
N ALA A 160 20.36 -14.92 27.57
CA ALA A 160 19.43 -15.14 28.69
C ALA A 160 18.34 -16.14 28.28
N LEU A 161 17.70 -15.92 27.13
CA LEU A 161 16.69 -16.83 26.56
C LEU A 161 17.27 -18.21 26.29
N THR A 162 18.46 -18.31 25.68
CA THR A 162 19.08 -19.62 25.41
C THR A 162 19.36 -20.41 26.70
N LYS A 163 19.69 -19.73 27.80
CA LYS A 163 19.92 -20.36 29.11
C LYS A 163 18.64 -20.69 29.88
N THR A 164 17.56 -19.97 29.58
CA THR A 164 16.29 -20.08 30.32
C THR A 164 15.31 -21.02 29.64
N LEU A 165 15.18 -20.92 28.31
CA LEU A 165 14.27 -21.70 27.49
C LEU A 165 14.94 -23.01 27.06
N LEU A 166 15.02 -23.95 28.01
CA LEU A 166 15.66 -25.25 27.81
C LEU A 166 14.67 -26.28 27.25
N ILE A 167 14.43 -26.21 25.95
CA ILE A 167 13.61 -27.20 25.24
C ILE A 167 14.47 -28.44 24.95
N THR A 168 14.02 -29.62 25.41
CA THR A 168 14.69 -30.90 25.19
C THR A 168 14.80 -31.21 23.70
N ASP A 169 15.99 -31.66 23.25
CA ASP A 169 16.29 -32.03 21.86
C ASP A 169 15.93 -30.96 20.81
N TYR A 170 15.98 -29.68 21.20
CA TYR A 170 15.61 -28.59 20.32
C TYR A 170 16.60 -28.40 19.15
N LYS A 171 16.10 -28.57 17.93
CA LYS A 171 16.85 -28.47 16.66
C LYS A 171 16.61 -27.17 15.89
N LYS A 172 16.17 -26.10 16.57
CA LYS A 172 15.88 -24.78 15.96
C LYS A 172 14.81 -24.77 14.87
N GLU A 173 13.94 -25.76 14.89
CA GLU A 173 12.80 -25.87 13.98
C GLU A 173 11.58 -25.10 14.52
N PRO A 174 10.70 -24.60 13.64
CA PRO A 174 9.45 -23.98 14.07
C PRO A 174 8.48 -25.07 14.54
N GLY A 175 7.59 -24.72 15.45
CA GLY A 175 6.58 -25.65 15.92
C GLY A 175 6.07 -25.32 17.30
N ILE A 176 5.35 -26.28 17.87
CA ILE A 176 4.84 -26.23 19.24
C ILE A 176 5.70 -27.14 20.11
N TYR A 177 6.14 -26.58 21.23
CA TYR A 177 6.98 -27.20 22.23
C TYR A 177 6.36 -27.02 23.60
N TYR A 178 6.87 -27.77 24.57
CA TYR A 178 6.40 -27.71 25.95
C TYR A 178 7.58 -27.62 26.91
N LEU A 179 7.45 -26.76 27.92
CA LEU A 179 8.36 -26.68 29.06
C LEU A 179 7.51 -26.84 30.32
N GLY A 180 7.45 -28.08 30.83
CA GLY A 180 6.38 -28.48 31.75
C GLY A 180 5.02 -28.31 31.08
N ASP A 181 4.07 -27.66 31.76
CA ASP A 181 2.72 -27.41 31.23
C ASP A 181 2.64 -26.18 30.30
N MET A 182 3.74 -25.45 30.10
CA MET A 182 3.76 -24.24 29.30
C MET A 182 3.82 -24.57 27.81
N LYS A 183 2.80 -24.17 27.05
CA LYS A 183 2.78 -24.28 25.58
C LYS A 183 3.61 -23.16 24.96
N ILE A 184 4.70 -23.54 24.31
CA ILE A 184 5.64 -22.63 23.64
C ILE A 184 5.50 -22.78 22.13
N GLN A 185 5.40 -21.67 21.42
CA GLN A 185 5.49 -21.68 19.96
C GLN A 185 6.80 -21.04 19.50
N ILE A 186 7.49 -21.74 18.61
CA ILE A 186 8.71 -21.26 17.98
C ILE A 186 8.44 -20.96 16.51
N ILE A 187 8.82 -19.76 16.08
CA ILE A 187 8.81 -19.32 14.68
C ILE A 187 10.23 -19.43 14.12
N LYS A 188 10.42 -19.87 12.87
CA LYS A 188 11.78 -20.07 12.33
C LYS A 188 12.34 -18.77 11.77
N GLU A 189 13.44 -18.29 12.32
CA GLU A 189 14.21 -17.23 11.68
C GLU A 189 15.07 -17.80 10.54
N CYS A 190 14.89 -17.25 9.35
CA CYS A 190 15.62 -17.61 8.14
C CYS A 190 16.63 -16.53 7.81
N LYS A 191 17.89 -16.93 7.63
CA LYS A 191 18.95 -16.06 7.13
C LYS A 191 18.66 -15.69 5.68
N GLY A 192 18.44 -14.41 5.41
CA GLY A 192 18.34 -13.89 4.05
C GLY A 192 19.71 -13.68 3.40
N ASN A 193 19.71 -13.25 2.13
CA ASN A 193 20.94 -12.87 1.43
C ASN A 193 21.67 -11.69 2.08
N ASN A 194 20.94 -10.85 2.82
CA ASN A 194 21.45 -9.78 3.68
C ASN A 194 20.47 -9.55 4.85
N HIS A 195 20.78 -8.62 5.75
CA HIS A 195 19.95 -8.32 6.93
C HIS A 195 18.52 -7.85 6.60
N TYR A 196 18.28 -7.31 5.40
CA TYR A 196 16.95 -6.87 4.95
C TYR A 196 16.11 -7.98 4.32
N ASP A 197 16.73 -9.10 3.96
CA ASP A 197 16.05 -10.30 3.46
C ASP A 197 15.90 -11.37 4.56
N ALA A 198 16.45 -11.15 5.74
CA ALA A 198 16.17 -11.98 6.91
C ALA A 198 14.69 -11.90 7.27
N HIS A 199 14.08 -13.05 7.54
CA HIS A 199 12.64 -13.16 7.72
C HIS A 199 12.27 -14.34 8.61
N ASN A 200 11.01 -14.37 9.03
CA ASN A 200 10.47 -15.42 9.87
C ASN A 200 9.44 -16.25 9.11
N ILE A 201 9.51 -17.58 9.29
CA ILE A 201 8.60 -18.55 8.67
C ILE A 201 7.90 -19.38 9.75
N TYR A 202 6.60 -19.59 9.57
CA TYR A 202 5.82 -20.58 10.31
C TYR A 202 4.90 -21.33 9.35
N ASN A 203 4.83 -22.66 9.46
CA ASN A 203 4.04 -23.52 8.55
C ASN A 203 4.27 -23.25 7.05
N GLY A 204 5.53 -23.00 6.66
CA GLY A 204 5.90 -22.72 5.27
C GLY A 204 5.54 -21.32 4.76
N ILE A 205 4.94 -20.47 5.59
CA ILE A 205 4.54 -19.10 5.25
C ILE A 205 5.55 -18.12 5.84
N ARG A 206 6.03 -17.17 5.03
CA ARG A 206 6.84 -16.03 5.48
C ARG A 206 5.93 -15.03 6.21
N VAL A 207 6.01 -15.00 7.53
CA VAL A 207 5.05 -14.29 8.40
C VAL A 207 5.42 -12.82 8.62
N PHE A 208 6.71 -12.50 8.69
CA PHE A 208 7.22 -11.12 8.74
C PHE A 208 8.70 -11.05 8.35
N ASN A 209 9.15 -9.88 7.90
CA ASN A 209 10.57 -9.60 7.68
C ASN A 209 11.20 -9.00 8.93
N ASN A 210 12.48 -9.28 9.17
CA ASN A 210 13.19 -8.77 10.35
C ASN A 210 13.51 -7.28 10.26
N ARG A 211 13.47 -6.70 9.06
CA ARG A 211 13.80 -5.30 8.80
C ARG A 211 12.87 -4.73 7.74
N GLN A 212 12.48 -3.47 7.94
CA GLN A 212 11.80 -2.67 6.95
C GLN A 212 12.80 -2.09 5.94
N PRO A 213 12.40 -1.87 4.68
CA PRO A 213 13.32 -1.38 3.64
C PRO A 213 13.97 -0.02 3.95
N ASN A 214 13.34 0.80 4.80
CA ASN A 214 13.81 2.13 5.19
C ASN A 214 14.51 2.17 6.56
N TRP A 215 14.80 1.01 7.15
CA TRP A 215 15.55 0.94 8.40
C TRP A 215 17.07 0.99 8.14
N ASP A 216 17.84 1.74 8.94
CA ASP A 216 19.31 1.66 8.92
C ASP A 216 19.80 0.80 10.08
N ALA A 217 20.33 -0.39 9.75
CA ALA A 217 20.83 -1.34 10.73
C ALA A 217 22.09 -0.85 11.49
N LYS A 218 22.82 0.16 10.98
CA LYS A 218 23.99 0.73 11.68
C LYS A 218 23.56 1.77 12.70
N THR A 219 22.72 2.71 12.29
CA THR A 219 22.29 3.82 13.17
C THR A 219 21.13 3.41 14.10
N HIS A 220 20.45 2.30 13.80
CA HIS A 220 19.24 1.84 14.47
C HIS A 220 18.16 2.92 14.45
N SER A 221 17.86 3.43 13.26
CA SER A 221 16.86 4.46 13.02
C SER A 221 16.23 4.28 11.66
N PHE A 222 14.99 4.71 11.50
CA PHE A 222 14.44 4.88 10.16
C PHE A 222 15.16 6.00 9.44
N ILE A 223 15.60 5.71 8.22
CA ILE A 223 16.06 6.73 7.31
C ILE A 223 14.80 7.46 6.84
N GLY A 224 14.73 8.78 7.02
CA GLY A 224 13.65 9.63 6.49
C GLY A 224 13.52 9.63 4.96
N ARG A 225 14.23 8.71 4.28
CA ARG A 225 14.28 8.47 2.85
C ARG A 225 14.17 6.97 2.64
N ILE A 226 13.18 6.50 1.89
CA ILE A 226 13.25 5.15 1.28
C ILE A 226 14.36 5.22 0.21
N ARG A 227 15.62 5.13 0.63
CA ARG A 227 16.72 4.77 -0.27
C ARG A 227 16.63 3.28 -0.50
N ARG A 228 16.01 2.89 -1.62
CA ARG A 228 15.95 1.50 -2.08
C ARG A 228 17.36 1.04 -2.48
N LEU A 229 18.14 0.52 -1.53
CA LEU A 229 19.45 -0.09 -1.78
C LEU A 229 19.29 -1.61 -2.01
N VAL A 230 19.07 -1.99 -3.26
CA VAL A 230 19.69 -3.18 -3.85
C VAL A 230 20.40 -2.74 -5.13
N ARG A 231 21.62 -2.26 -4.94
CA ARG A 231 22.73 -2.42 -5.89
C ARG A 231 23.98 -2.52 -5.03
N ILE A 232 24.44 -3.74 -4.78
CA ILE A 232 25.87 -3.96 -4.51
C ILE A 232 26.51 -4.17 -5.88
N ASN A 233 27.40 -3.27 -6.25
CA ASN A 233 28.76 -3.68 -6.57
C ASN A 233 29.71 -2.55 -6.21
N LEU A 234 30.82 -2.99 -5.61
CA LEU A 234 31.99 -2.23 -5.20
C LEU A 234 32.47 -1.29 -6.33
N LEU A 235 32.86 -0.08 -5.97
CA LEU A 235 34.23 0.45 -6.14
C LEU A 235 34.27 1.92 -5.73
N SER A 236 35.40 2.29 -5.14
CA SER A 236 35.89 3.63 -4.82
C SER A 236 35.40 4.73 -5.77
N GLY A 237 34.85 5.80 -5.20
CA GLY A 237 34.57 7.04 -5.92
C GLY A 237 33.53 7.87 -5.19
N THR A 238 33.97 8.98 -4.61
CA THR A 238 33.10 10.06 -4.13
C THR A 238 32.23 10.52 -5.29
N ILE A 239 30.95 10.15 -5.30
CA ILE A 239 29.96 10.72 -6.22
C ILE A 239 29.10 11.71 -5.42
N THR A 240 29.47 12.98 -5.53
CA THR A 240 28.58 14.10 -5.21
C THR A 240 27.46 14.15 -6.26
N TYR A 241 26.21 14.00 -5.84
CA TYR A 241 25.06 14.30 -6.69
C TYR A 241 24.92 15.83 -6.80
N PRO A 242 24.70 16.38 -8.01
CA PRO A 242 24.44 17.80 -8.16
C PRO A 242 23.09 18.11 -7.50
N THR A 243 23.11 18.93 -6.46
CA THR A 243 21.90 19.57 -5.93
C THR A 243 21.30 20.43 -7.03
N HIS A 244 20.23 19.98 -7.69
CA HIS A 244 19.53 20.79 -8.68
C HIS A 244 18.81 21.93 -7.94
N LYS A 245 19.41 23.13 -7.92
CA LYS A 245 18.81 24.36 -7.36
C LYS A 245 17.61 24.87 -8.16
N SER A 246 17.34 24.31 -9.33
CA SER A 246 16.26 24.72 -10.23
C SER A 246 14.92 24.18 -9.76
N LYS A 247 14.03 25.06 -9.30
CA LYS A 247 12.65 24.72 -8.94
C LYS A 247 11.72 24.77 -10.16
N ASN A 248 12.17 24.37 -11.34
CA ASN A 248 11.38 24.44 -12.56
C ASN A 248 11.16 23.03 -13.13
N ILE A 249 9.91 22.67 -13.38
CA ILE A 249 9.51 21.36 -13.92
C ILE A 249 8.72 21.56 -15.22
N CYS A 250 9.08 20.83 -16.26
CA CYS A 250 8.29 20.75 -17.49
C CYS A 250 7.42 19.49 -17.45
N ILE A 251 6.12 19.63 -17.62
CA ILE A 251 5.20 18.49 -17.77
C ILE A 251 4.90 18.33 -19.26
N ILE A 252 5.28 17.18 -19.81
CA ILE A 252 4.96 16.79 -21.19
C ILE A 252 3.74 15.87 -21.14
N THR A 253 2.70 16.24 -21.86
CA THR A 253 1.40 15.55 -21.85
C THR A 253 0.78 15.53 -23.24
N ARG A 254 -0.29 14.75 -23.42
CA ARG A 254 -1.11 14.75 -24.64
C ARG A 254 -2.38 15.57 -24.44
N ASN A 255 -2.94 16.08 -25.54
CA ASN A 255 -4.15 16.91 -25.47
C ASN A 255 -5.41 16.02 -25.34
N THR A 256 -5.57 15.42 -24.17
CA THR A 256 -6.76 14.64 -23.80
C THR A 256 -7.32 15.16 -22.48
N THR A 257 -8.64 15.11 -22.30
CA THR A 257 -9.31 15.64 -21.11
C THR A 257 -8.79 15.03 -19.81
N ASN A 258 -8.52 13.72 -19.78
CA ASN A 258 -8.03 13.01 -18.59
C ASN A 258 -6.59 13.41 -18.26
N LEU A 259 -5.67 13.37 -19.24
CA LEU A 259 -4.27 13.72 -19.01
C LEU A 259 -4.08 15.21 -18.68
N LEU A 260 -4.89 16.10 -19.26
CA LEU A 260 -4.89 17.52 -18.91
C LEU A 260 -5.41 17.76 -17.48
N ASN A 261 -6.37 16.96 -17.01
CA ASN A 261 -6.81 17.02 -15.62
C ASN A 261 -5.71 16.54 -14.66
N ASP A 262 -5.04 15.43 -14.97
CA ASP A 262 -3.89 14.95 -14.21
C ASP A 262 -2.77 15.99 -14.17
N THR A 263 -2.47 16.60 -15.32
CA THR A 263 -1.50 17.70 -15.44
C THR A 263 -1.82 18.85 -14.48
N LYS A 264 -3.09 19.24 -14.34
CA LYS A 264 -3.52 20.29 -13.40
C LYS A 264 -3.28 19.89 -11.94
N ILE A 265 -3.46 18.61 -11.58
CA ILE A 265 -3.17 18.10 -10.24
C ILE A 265 -1.68 18.28 -9.94
N TYR A 266 -0.82 17.75 -10.80
CA TYR A 266 0.61 17.79 -10.60
C TYR A 266 1.13 19.21 -10.58
N LYS A 267 0.68 20.05 -11.50
CA LYS A 267 0.94 21.50 -11.47
C LYS A 267 0.58 22.10 -10.12
N LYS A 268 -0.57 21.77 -9.54
CA LYS A 268 -0.97 22.27 -8.21
C LYS A 268 -0.09 21.73 -7.09
N ILE A 269 0.26 20.44 -7.12
CA ILE A 269 1.13 19.82 -6.10
C ILE A 269 2.54 20.43 -6.16
N PHE A 270 3.15 20.51 -7.35
CA PHE A 270 4.45 21.13 -7.55
C PHE A 270 4.46 22.61 -7.16
N LYS A 271 3.46 23.39 -7.61
CA LYS A 271 3.33 24.81 -7.24
C LYS A 271 3.23 25.01 -5.72
N LYS A 272 2.45 24.19 -5.02
CA LYS A 272 2.33 24.24 -3.56
C LYS A 272 3.68 24.02 -2.86
N ASN A 273 4.59 23.27 -3.49
CA ASN A 273 5.91 22.95 -2.96
C ASN A 273 7.02 23.82 -3.55
N GLY A 274 6.67 24.96 -4.14
CA GLY A 274 7.60 25.98 -4.60
C GLY A 274 8.22 25.72 -5.97
N TYR A 275 7.69 24.78 -6.75
CA TYR A 275 8.12 24.54 -8.13
C TYR A 275 7.29 25.35 -9.13
N GLU A 276 7.94 26.01 -10.08
CA GLU A 276 7.30 26.53 -11.28
C GLU A 276 7.12 25.41 -12.31
N THR A 277 5.97 25.42 -13.01
CA THR A 277 5.63 24.35 -13.94
C THR A 277 5.30 24.90 -15.33
N THR A 278 6.04 24.45 -16.34
CA THR A 278 5.68 24.62 -17.75
C THR A 278 4.96 23.38 -18.25
N ILE A 279 4.03 23.53 -19.21
CA ILE A 279 3.28 22.42 -19.80
C ILE A 279 3.55 22.43 -21.30
N ILE A 280 3.94 21.30 -21.84
CA ILE A 280 4.10 21.08 -23.27
C ILE A 280 3.11 19.99 -23.68
N GLU A 281 2.12 20.37 -24.48
CA GLU A 281 1.23 19.42 -25.14
C GLU A 281 1.93 18.92 -26.40
N ASN A 282 2.22 17.63 -26.46
CA ASN A 282 3.00 17.06 -27.55
C ASN A 282 2.49 15.68 -27.96
N GLU A 283 2.05 15.58 -29.21
CA GLU A 283 1.60 14.33 -29.83
C GLU A 283 2.74 13.59 -30.55
N LYS A 284 3.92 14.21 -30.70
CA LYS A 284 5.07 13.61 -31.41
C LYS A 284 5.93 12.76 -30.48
N ASP A 285 6.66 11.81 -31.05
CA ASP A 285 7.55 10.93 -30.25
C ASP A 285 8.88 11.57 -29.89
N LYS A 286 9.16 12.77 -30.42
CA LYS A 286 10.43 13.46 -30.26
C LYS A 286 10.22 14.98 -30.14
N ILE A 287 11.05 15.63 -29.31
CA ILE A 287 11.16 17.10 -29.19
C ILE A 287 12.64 17.50 -29.09
N THR A 288 12.95 18.78 -29.35
CA THR A 288 14.28 19.35 -29.12
C THR A 288 14.39 19.88 -27.69
N ASP A 289 15.58 19.84 -27.10
CA ASP A 289 15.85 20.36 -25.75
C ASP A 289 15.73 21.89 -25.65
N GLU A 290 15.83 22.62 -26.78
CA GLU A 290 15.54 24.05 -26.88
C GLU A 290 14.15 24.43 -26.36
N LEU A 291 13.16 23.53 -26.53
CA LEU A 291 11.79 23.74 -26.02
C LEU A 291 11.67 23.49 -24.51
N ILE A 292 12.71 22.94 -23.88
CA ILE A 292 12.71 22.55 -22.48
C ILE A 292 13.53 23.55 -21.70
N THR A 293 12.84 24.54 -21.14
CA THR A 293 13.46 25.60 -20.32
C THR A 293 13.84 25.14 -18.91
N THR A 294 13.53 23.89 -18.54
CA THR A 294 13.69 23.34 -17.18
C THR A 294 14.77 22.25 -17.12
N ASP A 295 15.19 21.89 -15.90
CA ASP A 295 16.15 20.80 -15.67
C ASP A 295 15.46 19.48 -15.32
N ILE A 296 14.15 19.51 -15.09
CA ILE A 296 13.31 18.37 -14.77
C ILE A 296 12.17 18.29 -15.77
N VAL A 297 11.90 17.09 -16.27
CA VAL A 297 10.79 16.77 -17.17
C VAL A 297 9.97 15.63 -16.59
N LEU A 298 8.65 15.81 -16.49
CA LEU A 298 7.67 14.78 -16.18
C LEU A 298 6.91 14.40 -17.45
N PHE A 299 7.11 13.18 -17.92
CA PHE A 299 6.32 12.57 -18.99
C PHE A 299 5.05 11.96 -18.43
N LEU A 300 3.90 12.45 -18.86
CA LEU A 300 2.61 11.85 -18.58
C LEU A 300 2.25 10.87 -19.71
N ASP A 301 1.98 9.61 -19.34
CA ASP A 301 1.52 8.52 -20.22
C ASP A 301 2.57 7.98 -21.23
N LYS A 302 3.28 8.83 -21.98
CA LYS A 302 4.28 8.39 -22.98
C LYS A 302 5.64 9.08 -22.81
N ILE A 303 6.72 8.29 -22.91
CA ILE A 303 8.09 8.81 -22.97
C ILE A 303 8.33 9.45 -24.34
N VAL A 304 8.75 10.72 -24.33
CA VAL A 304 9.12 11.47 -25.53
C VAL A 304 10.64 11.59 -25.59
N VAL A 305 11.23 11.29 -26.75
CA VAL A 305 12.67 11.38 -26.94
C VAL A 305 13.08 12.85 -27.08
N ILE A 306 13.87 13.33 -26.13
CA ILE A 306 14.43 14.68 -26.16
C ILE A 306 15.77 14.63 -26.92
N LYS A 307 15.86 15.35 -28.03
CA LYS A 307 17.09 15.51 -28.83
C LYS A 307 17.87 16.72 -28.35
N GLY A 308 19.15 16.52 -28.06
CA GLY A 308 20.09 17.57 -27.66
C GLY A 308 21.02 17.11 -26.54
N ASN A 309 21.82 18.04 -26.02
CA ASN A 309 22.89 17.75 -25.06
C ASN A 309 22.56 18.25 -23.64
N LYS A 310 21.40 18.89 -23.43
CA LYS A 310 20.99 19.36 -22.11
C LYS A 310 20.82 18.19 -21.14
N LYS A 311 21.47 18.29 -19.97
CA LYS A 311 21.30 17.35 -18.87
C LYS A 311 19.95 17.60 -18.20
N ILE A 312 19.03 16.64 -18.33
CA ILE A 312 17.65 16.75 -17.86
C ILE A 312 17.32 15.52 -17.02
N VAL A 313 16.75 15.75 -15.83
CA VAL A 313 16.14 14.73 -14.99
C VAL A 313 14.79 14.35 -15.58
N LYS A 314 14.60 13.07 -15.90
CA LYS A 314 13.46 12.53 -16.64
C LYS A 314 12.63 11.63 -15.76
N ILE A 315 11.44 12.10 -15.43
CA ILE A 315 10.44 11.38 -14.65
C ILE A 315 9.37 10.86 -15.58
N PHE A 316 8.99 9.60 -15.45
CA PHE A 316 7.95 8.98 -16.24
C PHE A 316 6.80 8.51 -15.37
N MET A 317 5.58 8.90 -15.70
CA MET A 317 4.38 8.40 -15.09
C MET A 317 3.59 7.51 -16.07
N PRO A 318 3.81 6.19 -16.02
CA PRO A 318 3.28 5.26 -17.01
C PRO A 318 1.83 4.86 -16.76
N ASN A 319 1.21 4.50 -17.88
CA ASN A 319 0.04 3.63 -17.93
C ASN A 319 0.55 2.23 -18.25
N HIS A 320 0.91 1.47 -17.21
CA HIS A 320 1.66 0.22 -17.35
C HIS A 320 1.05 -0.78 -18.34
N GLU A 321 -0.27 -0.84 -18.46
CA GLU A 321 -1.01 -1.69 -19.39
C GLU A 321 -0.85 -1.28 -20.87
N LEU A 322 -0.56 0.00 -21.11
CA LEU A 322 -0.27 0.54 -22.44
C LEU A 322 1.22 0.46 -22.79
N PHE A 323 2.10 0.28 -21.79
CA PHE A 323 3.53 0.22 -21.99
C PHE A 323 3.98 -1.16 -22.50
N LYS A 324 4.37 -1.24 -23.78
CA LYS A 324 4.69 -2.51 -24.45
C LYS A 324 6.19 -2.80 -24.46
N ARG A 325 6.54 -4.07 -24.67
CA ARG A 325 7.93 -4.57 -24.65
C ARG A 325 8.88 -3.80 -25.57
N HIS A 326 8.44 -3.39 -26.76
CA HIS A 326 9.25 -2.62 -27.70
C HIS A 326 9.61 -1.21 -27.19
N GLN A 327 8.94 -0.71 -26.15
CA GLN A 327 9.20 0.59 -25.53
C GLN A 327 10.18 0.51 -24.36
N TYR A 328 10.60 -0.69 -23.93
CA TYR A 328 11.43 -0.85 -22.74
C TYR A 328 12.74 -0.07 -22.83
N ASP A 329 13.37 -0.02 -24.00
CA ASP A 329 14.63 0.73 -24.19
C ASP A 329 14.49 2.24 -23.92
N LEU A 330 13.29 2.80 -24.01
CA LEU A 330 13.04 4.20 -23.65
C LEU A 330 13.30 4.46 -22.15
N LEU A 331 13.13 3.45 -21.30
CA LEU A 331 13.39 3.54 -19.85
C LEU A 331 14.88 3.66 -19.52
N ARG A 332 15.78 3.36 -20.47
CA ARG A 332 17.23 3.55 -20.26
C ARG A 332 17.57 5.00 -19.91
N ASN A 333 16.78 5.93 -20.44
CA ASN A 333 16.97 7.36 -20.27
C ASN A 333 15.99 7.97 -19.26
N ILE A 334 15.35 7.16 -18.42
CA ILE A 334 14.46 7.64 -17.35
C ILE A 334 15.22 7.56 -16.03
N ASP A 335 15.01 8.55 -15.17
CA ASP A 335 15.63 8.61 -13.84
C ASP A 335 14.65 8.13 -12.75
N LEU A 336 13.35 8.40 -12.90
CA LEU A 336 12.31 7.98 -11.97
C LEU A 336 11.04 7.54 -12.68
N VAL A 337 10.46 6.42 -12.25
CA VAL A 337 9.14 5.95 -12.66
C VAL A 337 8.14 6.12 -11.50
N LEU A 338 7.08 6.88 -11.73
CA LEU A 338 5.99 7.10 -10.79
C LEU A 338 4.83 6.14 -11.09
N CYS A 339 4.80 4.99 -10.42
CA CYS A 339 3.78 3.99 -10.64
C CYS A 339 2.48 4.38 -9.94
N LYS A 340 1.39 4.47 -10.71
CA LYS A 340 0.05 4.80 -10.19
C LYS A 340 -0.52 3.73 -9.26
N THR A 341 -0.10 2.48 -9.44
CA THR A 341 -0.61 1.32 -8.70
C THR A 341 0.53 0.37 -8.31
N GLN A 342 0.27 -0.52 -7.36
CA GLN A 342 1.21 -1.57 -6.98
C GLN A 342 1.55 -2.52 -8.16
N ILE A 343 0.60 -2.80 -9.05
CA ILE A 343 0.84 -3.65 -10.22
C ILE A 343 1.76 -2.94 -11.21
N GLY A 344 1.57 -1.63 -11.43
CA GLY A 344 2.53 -0.83 -12.18
C GLY A 344 3.92 -0.89 -11.55
N TYR A 345 4.00 -0.77 -10.22
CA TYR A 345 5.27 -0.89 -9.50
C TYR A 345 5.95 -2.25 -9.70
N ASP A 346 5.19 -3.35 -9.61
CA ASP A 346 5.70 -4.71 -9.81
C ASP A 346 6.13 -4.92 -11.27
N PHE A 347 5.35 -4.40 -12.23
CA PHE A 347 5.65 -4.44 -13.67
C PHE A 347 6.96 -3.72 -14.01
N PHE A 348 7.12 -2.46 -13.60
CA PHE A 348 8.36 -1.72 -13.84
C PHE A 348 9.54 -2.26 -13.01
N THR A 349 9.30 -2.79 -11.82
CA THR A 349 10.36 -3.51 -11.06
C THR A 349 10.84 -4.74 -11.84
N THR A 350 9.93 -5.49 -12.46
CA THR A 350 10.27 -6.65 -13.30
C THR A 350 11.13 -6.23 -14.50
N ILE A 351 10.73 -5.17 -15.20
CA ILE A 351 11.52 -4.62 -16.32
C ILE A 351 12.91 -4.20 -15.84
N LYS A 352 12.99 -3.43 -14.75
CA LYS A 352 14.26 -2.99 -14.15
C LYS A 352 15.18 -4.17 -13.84
N ASN A 353 14.64 -5.25 -13.30
CA ASN A 353 15.42 -6.45 -12.97
C ASN A 353 15.90 -7.20 -14.23
N GLN A 354 15.06 -7.28 -15.27
CA GLN A 354 15.39 -7.94 -16.53
C GLN A 354 16.44 -7.17 -17.35
N THR A 355 16.29 -5.85 -17.44
CA THR A 355 17.14 -5.01 -18.30
C THR A 355 18.32 -4.37 -17.56
N LYS A 356 18.29 -4.37 -16.22
CA LYS A 356 19.27 -3.71 -15.34
C LYS A 356 19.37 -2.19 -15.55
N PHE A 357 18.36 -1.54 -16.12
CA PHE A 357 18.33 -0.08 -16.29
C PHE A 357 18.37 0.66 -14.93
N ASN A 358 18.87 1.89 -14.96
CA ASN A 358 19.17 2.68 -13.76
C ASN A 358 18.13 3.78 -13.50
N TYR A 359 16.87 3.40 -13.29
CA TYR A 359 15.80 4.31 -12.87
C TYR A 359 15.27 3.93 -11.49
N ASP A 360 14.87 4.90 -10.68
CA ASP A 360 14.13 4.67 -9.44
C ASP A 360 12.65 4.45 -9.70
N ILE A 361 11.94 3.85 -8.73
CA ILE A 361 10.51 3.52 -8.87
C ILE A 361 9.81 3.84 -7.56
N ILE A 362 8.76 4.66 -7.63
CA ILE A 362 7.90 5.02 -6.49
C ILE A 362 6.46 4.63 -6.82
N ASN A 363 5.77 3.95 -5.91
CA ASN A 363 4.33 3.73 -6.01
C ASN A 363 3.58 4.90 -5.36
N ILE A 364 2.86 5.69 -6.15
CA ILE A 364 2.17 6.89 -5.67
C ILE A 364 0.72 6.65 -5.23
N ASN A 365 0.18 5.44 -5.42
CA ASN A 365 -1.23 5.09 -5.16
C ASN A 365 -2.19 6.18 -5.69
N PHE A 366 -2.15 6.38 -7.01
CA PHE A 366 -2.78 7.53 -7.67
C PHE A 366 -4.30 7.56 -7.48
N VAL A 367 -4.80 8.74 -7.09
CA VAL A 367 -6.22 9.05 -7.01
C VAL A 367 -6.55 10.17 -7.98
N SER A 368 -7.53 9.90 -8.85
CA SER A 368 -7.98 10.84 -9.88
C SER A 368 -8.62 12.07 -9.27
N TYR A 369 -8.39 13.23 -9.89
CA TYR A 369 -9.05 14.46 -9.51
C TYR A 369 -10.49 14.50 -9.98
N ILE A 370 -11.39 14.87 -9.07
CA ILE A 370 -12.78 15.15 -9.41
C ILE A 370 -12.89 16.58 -9.95
N PRO A 371 -13.28 16.78 -11.23
CA PRO A 371 -13.52 18.10 -11.83
C PRO A 371 -14.40 18.98 -10.97
N LYS A 372 -14.11 20.30 -10.92
CA LYS A 372 -14.94 21.24 -10.13
C LYS A 372 -16.40 21.22 -10.57
N THR A 373 -16.65 21.06 -11.86
CA THR A 373 -17.98 20.93 -12.47
C THR A 373 -18.76 19.72 -11.95
N LEU A 374 -18.08 18.68 -11.47
CA LEU A 374 -18.67 17.46 -10.91
C LEU A 374 -18.74 17.48 -9.37
N ARG A 375 -18.15 18.48 -8.71
CA ARG A 375 -18.12 18.53 -7.24
C ARG A 375 -19.44 18.99 -6.67
N ILE A 376 -19.83 18.34 -5.59
CA ILE A 376 -21.12 18.56 -4.92
C ILE A 376 -20.88 18.95 -3.46
N SER A 377 -21.63 19.94 -2.96
CA SER A 377 -21.65 20.28 -1.55
C SER A 377 -22.47 19.22 -0.77
N ARG A 378 -22.07 18.94 0.47
CA ARG A 378 -22.30 17.67 1.19
C ARG A 378 -23.74 17.30 1.56
N LYS A 379 -24.79 18.00 1.12
CA LYS A 379 -26.17 17.75 1.56
C LYS A 379 -27.05 17.32 0.39
N ASP A 380 -27.33 16.02 0.39
CA ASP A 380 -28.50 15.35 -0.20
C ASP A 380 -28.60 15.30 -1.73
N ILE A 381 -27.65 14.63 -2.36
CA ILE A 381 -27.96 13.98 -3.64
C ILE A 381 -28.74 12.72 -3.33
N LYS A 382 -30.05 12.77 -3.57
CA LYS A 382 -30.92 11.61 -3.50
C LYS A 382 -30.50 10.63 -4.60
N LYS A 383 -29.98 9.48 -4.20
CA LYS A 383 -29.67 8.40 -5.14
C LYS A 383 -30.95 7.86 -5.75
N ASP A 384 -30.93 7.61 -7.06
CA ASP A 384 -31.91 6.78 -7.73
C ASP A 384 -31.48 5.31 -7.56
N PRO A 385 -32.17 4.53 -6.71
CA PRO A 385 -31.82 3.14 -6.42
C PRO A 385 -32.02 2.22 -7.63
N ASN A 386 -32.64 2.71 -8.69
CA ASN A 386 -32.92 1.96 -9.90
C ASN A 386 -32.00 2.35 -11.08
N LEU A 387 -31.21 3.42 -10.95
CA LEU A 387 -30.31 3.89 -12.01
C LEU A 387 -28.91 3.25 -11.92
N PHE A 388 -28.59 2.48 -12.96
CA PHE A 388 -27.28 1.90 -13.22
C PHE A 388 -26.62 2.68 -14.36
N ILE A 389 -25.33 2.97 -14.21
CA ILE A 389 -24.56 3.67 -15.24
C ILE A 389 -23.28 2.91 -15.60
N MET A 390 -22.86 3.02 -16.85
CA MET A 390 -21.61 2.46 -17.34
C MET A 390 -20.89 3.44 -18.26
N PHE A 391 -19.59 3.61 -18.02
CA PHE A 391 -18.70 4.38 -18.90
C PHE A 391 -17.50 3.52 -19.27
N GLY A 392 -17.23 3.37 -20.57
CA GLY A 392 -16.01 2.73 -21.06
C GLY A 392 -16.23 1.68 -22.12
N ASP A 393 -15.27 0.76 -22.22
CA ASP A 393 -15.20 -0.31 -23.22
C ASP A 393 -16.00 -1.56 -22.76
N ASN A 394 -16.08 -2.63 -23.56
CA ASN A 394 -16.84 -3.86 -23.26
C ASN A 394 -18.37 -3.67 -23.09
N THR A 395 -18.93 -2.67 -23.78
CA THR A 395 -20.37 -2.36 -23.78
C THR A 395 -21.23 -3.51 -24.27
N ASP A 396 -20.78 -4.19 -25.32
CA ASP A 396 -21.45 -5.35 -25.92
C ASP A 396 -21.63 -6.50 -24.90
N TYR A 397 -20.62 -6.76 -24.08
CA TYR A 397 -20.67 -7.76 -23.03
C TYR A 397 -21.76 -7.46 -21.98
N VAL A 398 -21.80 -6.21 -21.48
CA VAL A 398 -22.80 -5.79 -20.49
C VAL A 398 -24.20 -5.80 -21.08
N ILE A 399 -24.38 -5.31 -22.31
CA ILE A 399 -25.66 -5.34 -23.01
C ILE A 399 -26.15 -6.77 -23.22
N LYS A 400 -25.27 -7.67 -23.70
CA LYS A 400 -25.60 -9.08 -23.89
C LYS A 400 -26.11 -9.69 -22.58
N ASN A 401 -25.40 -9.46 -21.48
CA ASN A 401 -25.81 -9.93 -20.16
C ASN A 401 -27.17 -9.36 -19.72
N TRP A 402 -27.42 -8.07 -19.98
CA TRP A 402 -28.69 -7.41 -19.65
C TRP A 402 -29.85 -8.06 -20.39
N ILE A 403 -29.71 -8.26 -21.70
CA ILE A 403 -30.75 -8.84 -22.55
C ILE A 403 -31.01 -10.31 -22.19
N THR A 404 -29.97 -11.10 -21.93
CA THR A 404 -30.14 -12.53 -21.55
C THR A 404 -30.89 -12.71 -20.24
N ASN A 405 -30.92 -11.68 -19.38
CA ASN A 405 -31.64 -11.65 -18.12
C ASN A 405 -32.97 -10.87 -18.21
N ASP A 406 -33.57 -10.78 -19.40
CA ASP A 406 -34.82 -10.04 -19.67
C ASP A 406 -34.76 -8.59 -19.14
N CYS A 407 -33.61 -7.96 -19.35
CA CYS A 407 -33.31 -6.61 -18.91
C CYS A 407 -33.48 -6.37 -17.40
N TYR A 408 -33.46 -7.44 -16.61
CA TYR A 408 -33.71 -7.47 -15.17
C TYR A 408 -35.07 -6.91 -14.72
N LEU A 409 -36.02 -6.71 -15.65
CA LEU A 409 -37.32 -6.09 -15.39
C LEU A 409 -38.19 -6.93 -14.45
N LYS A 410 -38.03 -8.27 -14.46
CA LYS A 410 -38.72 -9.17 -13.53
C LYS A 410 -38.26 -8.99 -12.08
N LEU A 411 -37.00 -8.61 -11.86
CA LEU A 411 -36.46 -8.39 -10.52
C LEU A 411 -36.72 -6.97 -10.03
N ASN A 412 -36.66 -6.00 -10.94
CA ASN A 412 -36.91 -4.60 -10.63
C ASN A 412 -37.53 -3.92 -11.85
N PRO A 413 -38.86 -3.72 -11.89
CA PRO A 413 -39.55 -3.11 -13.03
C PRO A 413 -39.06 -1.71 -13.39
N ASP A 414 -38.55 -0.97 -12.40
CA ASP A 414 -38.10 0.41 -12.56
C ASP A 414 -36.61 0.54 -12.89
N ILE A 415 -35.87 -0.57 -12.98
CA ILE A 415 -34.41 -0.53 -13.23
C ILE A 415 -34.10 0.10 -14.58
N LYS A 416 -33.09 0.98 -14.60
CA LYS A 416 -32.62 1.70 -15.79
C LYS A 416 -31.12 1.50 -15.94
N LEU A 417 -30.65 1.32 -17.17
CA LEU A 417 -29.24 1.27 -17.51
C LEU A 417 -28.89 2.37 -18.51
N VAL A 418 -27.96 3.25 -18.14
CA VAL A 418 -27.42 4.27 -19.05
C VAL A 418 -25.95 3.97 -19.35
N ILE A 419 -25.61 3.85 -20.63
CA ILE A 419 -24.25 3.53 -21.07
C ILE A 419 -23.70 4.63 -21.98
N THR A 420 -22.46 5.04 -21.76
CA THR A 420 -21.67 5.73 -22.80
C THR A 420 -20.74 4.73 -23.46
N SER A 421 -20.78 4.66 -24.80
CA SER A 421 -19.98 3.73 -25.58
C SER A 421 -19.29 4.43 -26.75
N LYS A 422 -18.13 3.94 -27.15
CA LYS A 422 -17.49 4.42 -28.40
C LYS A 422 -18.31 3.98 -29.61
N LYS A 423 -18.39 4.82 -30.65
CA LYS A 423 -19.05 4.50 -31.94
C LYS A 423 -18.55 3.20 -32.58
N THR A 424 -17.31 2.81 -32.31
CA THR A 424 -16.73 1.54 -32.79
C THR A 424 -17.48 0.30 -32.33
N TYR A 425 -18.17 0.35 -31.18
CA TYR A 425 -19.00 -0.75 -30.68
C TYR A 425 -20.43 -0.75 -31.25
N TYR A 426 -20.82 0.30 -31.99
CA TYR A 426 -22.17 0.42 -32.54
C TYR A 426 -22.60 -0.81 -33.38
N PRO A 427 -21.75 -1.34 -34.30
CA PRO A 427 -22.15 -2.50 -35.10
C PRO A 427 -22.29 -3.79 -34.27
N SER A 428 -21.47 -4.01 -33.23
CA SER A 428 -21.59 -5.22 -32.40
C SER A 428 -22.82 -5.15 -31.51
N ILE A 429 -23.13 -3.97 -30.97
CA ILE A 429 -24.32 -3.73 -30.15
C ILE A 429 -25.61 -3.95 -30.95
N LEU A 430 -25.69 -3.45 -32.19
CA LEU A 430 -26.87 -3.68 -33.05
C LEU A 430 -27.11 -5.15 -33.39
N LYS A 431 -26.07 -6.00 -33.41
CA LYS A 431 -26.23 -7.45 -33.62
C LYS A 431 -26.79 -8.17 -32.39
N ILE A 432 -26.65 -7.56 -31.22
CA ILE A 432 -27.06 -8.14 -29.93
C ILE A 432 -28.48 -7.70 -29.58
N LEU A 433 -28.86 -6.47 -29.93
CA LEU A 433 -30.18 -5.91 -29.65
C LEU A 433 -31.23 -6.50 -30.60
N PRO A 434 -32.39 -6.97 -30.08
CA PRO A 434 -33.54 -7.28 -30.90
C PRO A 434 -34.01 -6.05 -31.69
N ASN A 435 -34.56 -6.26 -32.88
CA ASN A 435 -35.15 -5.17 -33.68
C ASN A 435 -36.49 -4.67 -33.09
N THR A 436 -37.18 -5.50 -32.33
CA THR A 436 -38.43 -5.13 -31.63
C THR A 436 -38.12 -4.11 -30.53
N ASP A 437 -38.93 -3.07 -30.38
CA ASP A 437 -38.79 -2.01 -29.35
C ASP A 437 -37.49 -1.21 -29.40
N LEU A 438 -36.74 -1.28 -30.51
CA LEU A 438 -35.49 -0.55 -30.70
C LEU A 438 -35.77 0.84 -31.29
N ILE A 439 -35.40 1.88 -30.53
CA ILE A 439 -35.48 3.27 -30.98
C ILE A 439 -34.06 3.76 -31.26
N LYS A 440 -33.85 4.33 -32.46
CA LYS A 440 -32.59 4.92 -32.89
C LYS A 440 -32.80 6.41 -33.13
N GLU A 441 -32.12 7.25 -32.37
CA GLU A 441 -32.17 8.71 -32.45
C GLU A 441 -30.72 9.22 -32.57
N ASP A 442 -30.28 9.59 -33.77
CA ASP A 442 -28.91 10.04 -34.04
C ASP A 442 -27.83 9.11 -33.45
N ASP A 443 -27.11 9.58 -32.43
CA ASP A 443 -26.06 8.87 -31.70
C ASP A 443 -26.57 8.19 -30.40
N ILE A 444 -27.89 7.99 -30.29
CA ILE A 444 -28.55 7.37 -29.14
C ILE A 444 -29.32 6.13 -29.57
N ILE A 445 -29.14 5.04 -28.82
CA ILE A 445 -29.98 3.85 -28.92
C ILE A 445 -30.75 3.69 -27.62
N LYS A 446 -32.07 3.46 -27.72
CA LYS A 446 -32.92 3.06 -26.60
C LYS A 446 -33.53 1.70 -26.89
N PHE A 447 -33.50 0.80 -25.91
CA PHE A 447 -34.14 -0.50 -25.96
C PHE A 447 -34.63 -0.88 -24.56
N LYS A 448 -35.95 -1.05 -24.40
CA LYS A 448 -36.59 -1.25 -23.09
C LYS A 448 -36.10 -0.22 -22.07
N ASN A 449 -35.34 -0.65 -21.06
CA ASN A 449 -34.78 0.17 -19.99
C ASN A 449 -33.28 0.52 -20.17
N ILE A 450 -32.73 0.27 -21.36
CA ILE A 450 -31.34 0.56 -21.70
C ILE A 450 -31.30 1.81 -22.59
N THR A 451 -30.49 2.79 -22.22
CA THR A 451 -30.15 3.96 -23.03
C THR A 451 -28.65 3.98 -23.28
N ILE A 452 -28.25 4.07 -24.55
CA ILE A 452 -26.85 4.03 -24.97
C ILE A 452 -26.52 5.30 -25.75
N TYR A 453 -25.54 6.04 -25.28
CA TYR A 453 -24.99 7.21 -25.94
C TYR A 453 -23.67 6.85 -26.65
N PHE A 454 -23.60 7.14 -27.94
CA PHE A 454 -22.41 6.96 -28.78
C PHE A 454 -21.64 8.27 -29.03
N SER A 455 -22.22 9.39 -28.60
CA SER A 455 -21.62 10.71 -28.58
C SER A 455 -21.49 11.22 -27.14
N SER A 456 -20.83 12.37 -26.96
CA SER A 456 -20.75 13.02 -25.65
C SER A 456 -22.15 13.35 -25.14
N ILE A 457 -22.50 12.83 -23.96
CA ILE A 457 -23.74 13.18 -23.27
C ILE A 457 -23.74 14.69 -22.95
N PRO A 458 -24.87 15.40 -23.10
CA PRO A 458 -25.03 16.76 -22.59
C PRO A 458 -24.54 16.88 -21.14
N GLU A 459 -23.83 17.97 -20.81
CA GLU A 459 -23.08 18.08 -19.55
C GLU A 459 -24.00 18.04 -18.32
N ASP A 460 -25.20 18.59 -18.41
CA ASP A 460 -26.25 18.56 -17.40
C ASP A 460 -26.74 17.13 -17.13
N ILE A 461 -27.06 16.38 -18.18
CA ILE A 461 -27.46 14.97 -18.08
C ILE A 461 -26.31 14.14 -17.52
N TYR A 462 -25.09 14.35 -18.00
CA TYR A 462 -23.89 13.66 -17.51
C TYR A 462 -23.68 13.89 -16.01
N LYS A 463 -23.83 15.14 -15.55
CA LYS A 463 -23.72 15.50 -14.12
C LYS A 463 -24.81 14.82 -13.31
N ASP A 464 -26.06 14.87 -13.77
CA ASP A 464 -27.20 14.30 -13.06
C ASP A 464 -27.03 12.78 -12.88
N ILE A 465 -26.82 12.03 -13.96
CA ILE A 465 -26.70 10.57 -13.89
C ILE A 465 -25.50 10.14 -13.02
N ARG A 466 -24.38 10.87 -13.07
CA ARG A 466 -23.21 10.58 -12.22
C ARG A 466 -23.50 10.77 -10.74
N GLN A 467 -24.26 11.80 -10.42
CA GLN A 467 -24.61 12.18 -9.07
C GLN A 467 -25.66 11.23 -8.50
N THR A 468 -26.71 10.94 -9.27
CA THR A 468 -27.90 10.22 -8.80
C THR A 468 -27.78 8.70 -8.91
N ALA A 469 -26.96 8.15 -9.82
CA ALA A 469 -26.86 6.70 -9.97
C ALA A 469 -26.42 6.00 -8.68
N SER A 470 -27.16 4.95 -8.31
CA SER A 470 -26.84 4.08 -7.19
C SER A 470 -25.76 3.07 -7.54
N VAL A 471 -25.64 2.67 -8.82
CA VAL A 471 -24.68 1.66 -9.27
C VAL A 471 -23.89 2.15 -10.48
N THR A 472 -22.57 1.96 -10.43
CA THR A 472 -21.65 2.20 -11.54
C THR A 472 -20.97 0.91 -11.94
N ILE A 473 -21.10 0.52 -13.21
CA ILE A 473 -20.39 -0.59 -13.82
C ILE A 473 -19.14 -0.05 -14.50
N CYS A 474 -17.98 -0.59 -14.15
CA CYS A 474 -16.68 -0.14 -14.62
C CYS A 474 -15.94 -1.30 -15.29
N SER A 475 -15.91 -1.30 -16.62
CA SER A 475 -15.68 -2.49 -17.44
C SER A 475 -14.30 -2.56 -18.10
N SER A 476 -13.38 -1.63 -17.84
CA SER A 476 -12.16 -1.45 -18.64
C SER A 476 -10.88 -2.00 -17.97
N VAL A 477 -9.95 -2.47 -18.81
CA VAL A 477 -8.58 -2.88 -18.41
C VAL A 477 -7.59 -1.71 -18.48
N LYS A 478 -8.04 -0.54 -18.97
CA LYS A 478 -7.22 0.66 -19.19
C LYS A 478 -7.43 1.71 -18.10
N GLU A 479 -6.47 2.60 -17.97
CA GLU A 479 -6.41 3.72 -17.04
C GLU A 479 -7.70 4.53 -16.87
N ASP A 480 -8.51 4.70 -17.92
CA ASP A 480 -9.82 5.36 -17.84
C ASP A 480 -10.73 4.74 -16.74
N ASN A 481 -10.52 3.45 -16.41
CA ASN A 481 -11.27 2.78 -15.34
C ASN A 481 -10.93 3.31 -13.94
N ILE A 482 -9.67 3.66 -13.66
CA ILE A 482 -9.29 4.24 -12.35
C ILE A 482 -10.02 5.57 -12.14
N HIS A 483 -10.19 6.37 -13.20
CA HIS A 483 -10.96 7.61 -13.14
C HIS A 483 -12.44 7.32 -12.85
N TYR A 484 -13.06 6.38 -13.56
CA TYR A 484 -14.47 6.05 -13.35
C TYR A 484 -14.77 5.42 -11.98
N ILE A 485 -13.88 4.58 -11.47
CA ILE A 485 -13.95 4.03 -10.12
C ILE A 485 -13.82 5.16 -9.09
N ASN A 486 -12.82 6.03 -9.23
CA ASN A 486 -12.61 7.14 -8.30
C ASN A 486 -13.78 8.13 -8.29
N GLU A 487 -14.38 8.41 -9.46
CA GLU A 487 -15.61 9.19 -9.56
C GLU A 487 -16.78 8.49 -8.87
N ALA A 488 -17.00 7.20 -9.13
CA ALA A 488 -18.06 6.43 -8.47
C ALA A 488 -17.90 6.39 -6.94
N ARG A 489 -16.65 6.27 -6.45
CA ARG A 489 -16.32 6.37 -5.02
C ARG A 489 -16.64 7.75 -4.48
N TYR A 490 -16.27 8.82 -5.18
CA TYR A 490 -16.59 10.18 -4.78
C TYR A 490 -18.10 10.41 -4.64
N PHE A 491 -18.90 9.82 -5.54
CA PHE A 491 -20.35 9.94 -5.55
C PHE A 491 -21.09 8.93 -4.67
N ASN A 492 -20.40 8.06 -3.91
CA ASN A 492 -21.05 7.01 -3.10
C ASN A 492 -21.94 6.05 -3.91
N SER A 493 -21.50 5.64 -5.10
CA SER A 493 -22.17 4.59 -5.87
C SER A 493 -21.60 3.21 -5.51
N PHE A 494 -22.42 2.18 -5.68
CA PHE A 494 -22.02 0.77 -5.68
C PHE A 494 -21.22 0.50 -6.93
N ILE A 495 -20.12 -0.25 -6.84
CA ILE A 495 -19.19 -0.38 -7.96
C ILE A 495 -19.10 -1.85 -8.36
N ILE A 496 -19.42 -2.13 -9.63
CA ILE A 496 -19.20 -3.44 -10.24
C ILE A 496 -18.03 -3.28 -11.20
N THR A 497 -16.94 -4.03 -11.01
CA THR A 497 -15.78 -3.99 -11.91
C THR A 497 -15.65 -5.28 -12.71
N ILE A 498 -15.48 -5.18 -14.03
CA ILE A 498 -15.30 -6.34 -14.93
C ILE A 498 -13.81 -6.51 -15.20
N ASN A 499 -13.16 -7.49 -14.57
CA ASN A 499 -11.71 -7.61 -14.52
C ASN A 499 -11.21 -8.97 -14.99
N ASN A 500 -10.17 -8.99 -15.84
CA ASN A 500 -9.49 -10.24 -16.21
C ASN A 500 -8.20 -10.52 -15.39
N SER A 501 -7.64 -9.54 -14.66
CA SER A 501 -6.46 -9.80 -13.78
C SER A 501 -5.96 -8.63 -12.90
N LEU A 502 -6.48 -7.40 -13.01
CA LEU A 502 -5.74 -6.21 -12.55
C LEU A 502 -6.06 -5.65 -11.15
N PHE A 503 -6.97 -6.21 -10.35
CA PHE A 503 -7.33 -5.58 -9.05
C PHE A 503 -7.60 -6.56 -7.91
N ASN A 504 -6.97 -7.74 -7.94
CA ASN A 504 -7.10 -8.78 -6.90
C ASN A 504 -6.70 -8.35 -5.48
N LYS A 505 -6.21 -7.11 -5.27
CA LYS A 505 -5.88 -6.54 -3.95
C LYS A 505 -6.95 -5.64 -3.36
N ILE A 506 -8.03 -5.32 -4.07
CA ILE A 506 -9.23 -4.70 -3.47
C ILE A 506 -10.22 -5.80 -3.09
N LYS A 507 -9.74 -6.85 -2.42
CA LYS A 507 -10.58 -7.70 -1.57
C LYS A 507 -10.43 -7.14 -0.18
N ASP A 508 -11.31 -6.22 0.16
CA ASP A 508 -11.41 -5.75 1.53
C ASP A 508 -12.89 -5.79 1.86
N ASN A 509 -13.17 -6.56 2.91
CA ASN A 509 -14.50 -6.94 3.39
C ASN A 509 -15.33 -5.73 3.82
N ASN A 510 -14.81 -4.51 3.67
CA ASN A 510 -15.45 -3.23 3.92
C ASN A 510 -15.85 -2.46 2.63
N TYR A 511 -15.45 -2.93 1.45
CA TYR A 511 -15.87 -2.37 0.16
C TYR A 511 -17.09 -3.13 -0.38
N GLU A 512 -18.14 -2.42 -0.77
CA GLU A 512 -19.11 -2.95 -1.74
C GLU A 512 -18.58 -2.72 -3.18
N ILE A 513 -17.35 -3.18 -3.45
CA ILE A 513 -16.78 -3.26 -4.80
C ILE A 513 -16.87 -4.72 -5.22
N HIS A 514 -17.84 -5.04 -6.09
CA HIS A 514 -17.96 -6.38 -6.65
C HIS A 514 -17.05 -6.49 -7.86
N THR A 515 -15.89 -7.09 -7.65
CA THR A 515 -15.00 -7.46 -8.74
C THR A 515 -15.46 -8.80 -9.32
N ILE A 516 -15.80 -8.80 -10.60
CA ILE A 516 -16.23 -9.98 -11.33
C ILE A 516 -15.21 -10.30 -12.41
N TYR A 517 -15.00 -11.60 -12.64
CA TYR A 517 -14.31 -12.05 -13.85
C TYR A 517 -15.23 -11.82 -15.05
N PRO A 518 -14.70 -11.71 -16.28
CA PRO A 518 -15.51 -11.54 -17.50
C PRO A 518 -16.25 -12.85 -17.83
N ASP A 519 -17.11 -13.28 -16.92
CA ASP A 519 -18.04 -14.38 -17.05
C ASP A 519 -19.46 -13.88 -16.76
N THR A 520 -20.41 -14.26 -17.63
CA THR A 520 -21.77 -13.70 -17.63
C THR A 520 -22.53 -14.04 -16.36
N ASN A 521 -22.16 -15.11 -15.67
CA ASN A 521 -22.83 -15.55 -14.44
C ASN A 521 -22.43 -14.65 -13.26
N SER A 522 -21.15 -14.36 -13.09
CA SER A 522 -20.63 -13.43 -12.08
C SER A 522 -21.20 -12.03 -12.26
N LEU A 523 -21.32 -11.55 -13.51
CA LEU A 523 -22.01 -10.27 -13.76
C LEU A 523 -23.48 -10.30 -13.38
N THR A 524 -24.17 -11.40 -13.68
CA THR A 524 -25.57 -11.57 -13.28
C THR A 524 -25.73 -11.53 -11.75
N GLU A 525 -24.88 -12.24 -11.01
CA GLU A 525 -24.94 -12.26 -9.55
C GLU A 525 -24.57 -10.91 -8.93
N ALA A 526 -23.59 -10.19 -9.49
CA ALA A 526 -23.26 -8.84 -9.03
C ALA A 526 -24.41 -7.85 -9.25
N ILE A 527 -25.10 -7.92 -10.40
CA ILE A 527 -26.28 -7.07 -10.69
C ILE A 527 -27.42 -7.42 -9.73
N LYS A 528 -27.75 -8.70 -9.57
CA LYS A 528 -28.79 -9.16 -8.62
C LYS A 528 -28.50 -8.69 -7.19
N TYR A 529 -27.25 -8.82 -6.75
CA TYR A 529 -26.83 -8.33 -5.44
C TYR A 529 -27.04 -6.82 -5.32
N ALA A 530 -26.63 -6.04 -6.32
CA ALA A 530 -26.80 -4.59 -6.32
C ALA A 530 -28.28 -4.18 -6.25
N ILE A 531 -29.15 -4.86 -7.01
CA ILE A 531 -30.61 -4.65 -6.97
C ILE A 531 -31.16 -4.90 -5.56
N ASN A 532 -30.79 -6.02 -4.94
CA ASN A 532 -31.27 -6.40 -3.61
C ASN A 532 -30.73 -5.50 -2.48
N ASN A 533 -29.64 -4.78 -2.73
CA ASN A 533 -28.97 -3.93 -1.74
C ASN A 533 -29.06 -2.43 -2.06
N LYS A 534 -29.93 -2.03 -2.99
CA LYS A 534 -30.04 -0.65 -3.51
C LYS A 534 -30.30 0.46 -2.47
N ASN A 535 -30.78 0.10 -1.28
CA ASN A 535 -31.04 1.03 -0.17
C ASN A 535 -29.90 1.09 0.88
N LYS A 536 -28.85 0.27 0.75
CA LYS A 536 -27.73 0.30 1.70
C LYS A 536 -26.92 1.57 1.54
N LYS A 537 -26.47 2.13 2.67
CA LYS A 537 -25.64 3.32 2.69
C LYS A 537 -24.19 2.98 2.35
N ILE A 538 -23.73 3.43 1.19
CA ILE A 538 -22.36 3.21 0.71
C ILE A 538 -21.43 4.30 1.25
N LYS A 539 -20.29 3.90 1.82
CA LYS A 539 -19.30 4.82 2.43
C LYS A 539 -18.04 5.04 1.57
N SER A 540 -18.11 4.79 0.26
CA SER A 540 -16.95 4.81 -0.65
C SER A 540 -16.25 6.18 -0.74
N ARG A 541 -16.95 7.29 -0.49
CA ARG A 541 -16.36 8.65 -0.46
C ARG A 541 -15.41 8.89 0.70
N LYS A 542 -15.63 8.26 1.87
CA LYS A 542 -14.71 8.36 3.02
C LYS A 542 -13.34 7.82 2.62
N TYR A 543 -13.33 6.62 2.04
CA TYR A 543 -12.12 5.95 1.57
C TYR A 543 -11.45 6.67 0.42
N PHE A 544 -12.21 7.26 -0.52
CA PHE A 544 -11.64 8.14 -1.55
C PHE A 544 -10.83 9.30 -0.93
N VAL A 545 -11.32 9.89 0.17
CA VAL A 545 -10.61 10.96 0.88
C VAL A 545 -9.34 10.43 1.56
N GLU A 546 -9.40 9.24 2.16
CA GLU A 546 -8.24 8.59 2.79
C GLU A 546 -7.15 8.28 1.76
N ASP A 547 -7.49 7.68 0.61
CA ASP A 547 -6.54 7.41 -0.46
C ASP A 547 -5.97 8.70 -1.06
N LEU A 548 -6.79 9.74 -1.20
CA LEU A 548 -6.32 11.05 -1.67
C LEU A 548 -5.29 11.66 -0.71
N MET A 549 -5.50 11.51 0.60
CA MET A 549 -4.52 11.94 1.61
C MET A 549 -3.26 11.08 1.57
N SER A 550 -3.39 9.76 1.34
CA SER A 550 -2.26 8.85 1.15
C SER A 550 -1.42 9.25 -0.08
N MET A 551 -2.05 9.43 -1.25
CA MET A 551 -1.38 9.87 -2.48
C MET A 551 -0.63 11.20 -2.25
N LYS A 552 -1.30 12.17 -1.62
CA LYS A 552 -0.68 13.46 -1.31
C LYS A 552 0.54 13.29 -0.40
N THR A 553 0.43 12.42 0.61
CA THR A 553 1.53 12.15 1.55
C THR A 553 2.72 11.56 0.82
N VAL A 554 2.51 10.51 0.02
CA VAL A 554 3.58 9.87 -0.77
C VAL A 554 4.23 10.86 -1.73
N PHE A 555 3.43 11.73 -2.37
CA PHE A 555 4.01 12.73 -3.25
C PHE A 555 4.88 13.73 -2.47
N GLU A 556 4.40 14.20 -1.32
CA GLU A 556 5.12 15.15 -0.46
C GLU A 556 6.37 14.53 0.20
N THR A 557 6.36 13.24 0.56
CA THR A 557 7.46 12.57 1.26
C THR A 557 8.45 11.85 0.34
N ASP A 558 8.01 11.31 -0.79
CA ASP A 558 8.83 10.40 -1.58
C ASP A 558 9.26 11.09 -2.88
N VAL A 559 8.29 11.65 -3.62
CA VAL A 559 8.55 12.26 -4.94
C VAL A 559 9.33 13.57 -4.78
N LEU A 560 8.90 14.45 -3.88
CA LEU A 560 9.58 15.74 -3.67
C LEU A 560 10.93 15.58 -2.98
N ASP A 561 11.11 14.56 -2.14
CA ASP A 561 12.42 14.30 -1.52
C ASP A 561 13.38 13.62 -2.50
N TRP A 562 12.90 12.85 -3.47
CA TRP A 562 13.71 12.34 -4.57
C TRP A 562 14.19 13.49 -5.50
N LEU A 563 13.36 14.52 -5.66
CA LEU A 563 13.70 15.70 -6.46
C LEU A 563 14.74 16.65 -5.80
N LYS A 564 14.96 16.55 -4.48
CA LYS A 564 15.91 17.38 -3.72
C LYS A 564 17.28 16.70 -3.63
#